data_AF-A0A4R6RRX5-F1
#
_entry.id   AF-A0A4R6RRX5-F1
#
_cell.length_a   1.000
_cell.length_b   1.000
_cell.length_c   1.000
_cell.angle_alpha   90.00
_cell.angle_beta   90.00
_cell.angle_gamma   90.00
#
_symmetry.space_group_name_H-M   'P 1'
#
loop_
_entity.id
_entity.type
_entity.pdbx_description
1 polymer ?
#
loop_
_entity_poly.entity_id
_entity_poly.type
_entity_poly.pdbx_seq_one_letter_code
_entity_poly.pdbx_strand_id
1 'polypeptide(L)'
;MSGELSVLRQEFYRCLPRRADALFELTDAVLCAEGPVRSVAELSLVGEHRRGHGSGYAALARGSVDADRLRTALASVSLPRAADGRLVLAVDVTCWLRPEAHTCSQRILCHTYGRGKDQHIMVPGWPYSVVVALETGRGSWTAPLDVVRLAPGDNAASVTARQIRGVVGRLIAAGHWSSGDPDILLVADAGYDGPRLAHVLGDLPITVLVRMRSDRVLHRPVRPQPPAMPRTRGRPRRHGGEFVFGDPDTWGEPDVLTETTTRLYGPALIRAWDRLHPRLTHRIAWAGHDGALPIIEGTVIRLQVERLPSGAIPKPMWLWHSGTSLTPAEVDLAWQAFLRCFDIEDTFRMLKQTLGWTTPKLRSPQAADRWTWLLITAYTQLRLARDHTADLRRPWEKPQAAQRLTPARVRRGFRNLPPQLACPARVPKSSRPGPGRPAGQPNHQPAPRHDVHTITSPNAQKLKRGNKTKPNNPRPRPVLSSSIRSPGLVTSTRIRSKPAAVMVQSMTGTNLFVVARSRRRTAARRRSWLLRM
;
A
#
# COMPACT_ATOMS: atom_id res chain seq x y z
N MET A 1 19.41 -24.88 -8.70
CA MET A 1 18.20 -24.13 -8.30
C MET A 1 17.94 -23.02 -9.32
N SER A 2 17.06 -23.31 -10.28
CA SER A 2 16.48 -22.38 -11.28
C SER A 2 15.01 -22.77 -11.56
N GLY A 3 14.52 -23.81 -10.87
CA GLY A 3 13.26 -24.48 -11.16
C GLY A 3 12.06 -23.60 -10.87
N GLU A 4 11.97 -23.00 -9.68
CA GLU A 4 10.80 -22.21 -9.26
C GLU A 4 10.61 -20.95 -10.11
N LEU A 5 11.69 -20.19 -10.37
CA LEU A 5 11.63 -19.04 -11.28
C LEU A 5 11.23 -19.46 -12.69
N SER A 6 11.78 -20.55 -13.22
CA SER A 6 11.43 -21.07 -14.54
C SER A 6 9.97 -21.54 -14.61
N VAL A 7 9.49 -22.23 -13.58
CA VAL A 7 8.08 -22.68 -13.44
C VAL A 7 7.15 -21.47 -13.38
N LEU A 8 7.46 -20.47 -12.55
CA LEU A 8 6.66 -19.24 -12.47
C LEU A 8 6.62 -18.52 -13.82
N ARG A 9 7.74 -18.45 -14.56
CA ARG A 9 7.78 -17.82 -15.89
C ARG A 9 6.89 -18.55 -16.90
N GLN A 10 6.93 -19.88 -16.92
CA GLN A 10 6.04 -20.67 -17.78
C GLN A 10 4.58 -20.47 -17.40
N GLU A 11 4.28 -20.49 -16.10
CA GLU A 11 2.92 -20.32 -15.62
C GLU A 11 2.39 -18.91 -15.85
N PHE A 12 3.22 -17.90 -15.66
CA PHE A 12 2.91 -16.52 -16.01
C PHE A 12 2.53 -16.40 -17.48
N TYR A 13 3.27 -17.01 -18.41
CA TYR A 13 2.90 -16.98 -19.83
C TYR A 13 1.54 -17.63 -20.09
N ARG A 14 1.19 -18.72 -19.40
CA ARG A 14 -0.14 -19.34 -19.48
C ARG A 14 -1.24 -18.45 -18.90
N CYS A 15 -0.91 -17.53 -17.99
CA CYS A 15 -1.83 -16.51 -17.48
C CYS A 15 -2.10 -15.36 -18.48
N LEU A 16 -1.51 -15.37 -19.68
CA LEU A 16 -1.65 -14.29 -20.66
C LEU A 16 -2.45 -14.75 -21.89
N PRO A 17 -3.78 -14.96 -21.81
CA PRO A 17 -4.53 -15.60 -22.89
C PRO A 17 -4.59 -14.78 -24.19
N ARG A 18 -4.30 -13.48 -24.14
CA ARG A 18 -4.31 -12.62 -25.34
C ARG A 18 -3.13 -11.66 -25.33
N ARG A 19 -2.45 -11.58 -26.48
CA ARG A 19 -1.19 -10.83 -26.67
C ARG A 19 -0.05 -11.32 -25.75
N ALA A 20 -0.04 -12.63 -25.46
CA ALA A 20 0.90 -13.30 -24.54
C ALA A 20 2.35 -12.86 -24.73
N ASP A 21 2.89 -13.06 -25.92
CA ASP A 21 4.30 -12.76 -26.20
C ASP A 21 4.66 -11.28 -25.92
N ALA A 22 3.78 -10.35 -26.30
CA ALA A 22 4.05 -8.93 -26.12
C ALA A 22 3.94 -8.49 -24.66
N LEU A 23 3.01 -9.08 -23.89
CA LEU A 23 2.91 -8.84 -22.44
C LEU A 23 4.09 -9.46 -21.68
N PHE A 24 4.49 -10.66 -22.08
CA PHE A 24 5.63 -11.36 -21.50
C PHE A 24 6.94 -10.62 -21.75
N GLU A 25 7.22 -10.27 -23.00
CA GLU A 25 8.42 -9.50 -23.36
C GLU A 25 8.43 -8.10 -22.73
N LEU A 26 7.26 -7.46 -22.61
CA LEU A 26 7.17 -6.19 -21.89
C LEU A 26 7.55 -6.35 -20.41
N THR A 27 7.25 -7.50 -19.80
CA THR A 27 7.65 -7.82 -18.42
C THR A 27 9.15 -8.07 -18.33
N ASP A 28 9.73 -8.83 -19.28
CA ASP A 28 11.18 -9.06 -19.35
C ASP A 28 11.96 -7.76 -19.60
N ALA A 29 11.43 -6.86 -20.44
CA ALA A 29 12.02 -5.55 -20.65
C ALA A 29 12.04 -4.70 -19.39
N VAL A 30 10.99 -4.77 -18.57
CA VAL A 30 10.96 -4.12 -17.25
C VAL A 30 12.05 -4.70 -16.34
N LEU A 31 12.23 -6.03 -16.35
CA LEU A 31 13.24 -6.73 -15.55
C LEU A 31 14.67 -6.38 -15.98
N CYS A 32 14.93 -6.23 -17.27
CA CYS A 32 16.27 -6.05 -17.82
C CYS A 32 16.67 -4.61 -18.15
N ALA A 33 15.75 -3.64 -18.06
CA ALA A 33 16.09 -2.24 -18.31
C ALA A 33 17.14 -1.71 -17.31
N GLU A 34 18.20 -1.07 -17.83
CA GLU A 34 19.37 -0.63 -17.05
C GLU A 34 19.05 0.42 -15.97
N GLY A 35 18.03 1.24 -16.22
CA GLY A 35 17.58 2.30 -15.32
C GLY A 35 16.11 2.18 -14.94
N PRO A 36 15.59 3.17 -14.18
CA PRO A 36 14.16 3.31 -13.92
C PRO A 36 13.34 3.32 -15.21
N VAL A 37 12.21 2.63 -15.22
CA VAL A 37 11.28 2.62 -16.36
C VAL A 37 10.61 3.99 -16.51
N ARG A 38 10.89 4.69 -17.61
CA ARG A 38 10.39 6.04 -17.90
C ARG A 38 9.29 6.10 -18.96
N SER A 39 9.20 5.11 -19.84
CA SER A 39 8.08 5.00 -20.77
C SER A 39 7.93 3.57 -21.29
N VAL A 40 6.71 3.20 -21.69
CA VAL A 40 6.45 1.90 -22.36
C VAL A 40 7.14 1.84 -23.72
N ALA A 41 7.32 2.98 -24.39
CA ALA A 41 7.99 3.04 -25.68
C ALA A 41 9.49 2.74 -25.55
N GLU A 42 10.18 3.35 -24.58
CA GLU A 42 11.62 3.11 -24.34
C GLU A 42 11.92 1.65 -23.97
N LEU A 43 10.97 0.93 -23.36
CA LEU A 43 11.11 -0.51 -23.11
C LEU A 43 11.28 -1.32 -24.41
N SER A 44 10.86 -0.81 -25.57
CA SER A 44 11.11 -1.48 -26.86
C SER A 44 12.55 -1.37 -27.36
N LEU A 45 13.39 -0.58 -26.69
CA LEU A 45 14.83 -0.49 -26.96
C LEU A 45 15.63 -1.51 -26.12
N VAL A 46 14.98 -2.16 -25.16
CA VAL A 46 15.56 -3.21 -24.34
C VAL A 46 15.56 -4.50 -25.15
N GLY A 47 16.69 -5.21 -25.21
CA GLY A 47 16.88 -6.37 -26.11
C GLY A 47 15.86 -7.50 -25.90
N GLU A 48 15.34 -7.62 -24.68
CA GLU A 48 14.31 -8.57 -24.30
C GLU A 48 12.92 -8.23 -24.88
N HIS A 49 12.68 -6.97 -25.28
CA HIS A 49 11.49 -6.60 -26.04
C HIS A 49 11.72 -6.67 -27.55
N ARG A 50 11.44 -7.84 -28.13
CA ARG A 50 11.73 -8.12 -29.55
C ARG A 50 10.68 -7.57 -30.52
N ARG A 51 9.65 -6.87 -30.03
CA ARG A 51 8.55 -6.31 -30.83
C ARG A 51 8.58 -4.79 -30.78
N GLY A 52 8.15 -4.14 -31.87
CA GLY A 52 8.19 -2.67 -31.96
C GLY A 52 7.34 -1.95 -30.92
N HIS A 53 7.65 -0.68 -30.63
CA HIS A 53 7.06 0.12 -29.55
C HIS A 53 5.52 0.15 -29.50
N GLY A 54 4.85 0.13 -30.66
CA GLY A 54 3.38 0.09 -30.72
C GLY A 54 2.78 -1.20 -30.16
N SER A 55 3.54 -2.30 -30.17
CA SER A 55 3.11 -3.59 -29.65
C SER A 55 2.91 -3.57 -28.14
N GLY A 56 3.76 -2.89 -27.36
CA GLY A 56 3.62 -2.74 -25.91
C GLY A 56 2.33 -2.01 -25.54
N TYR A 57 2.04 -0.89 -26.20
CA TYR A 57 0.76 -0.18 -25.99
C TYR A 57 -0.44 -1.00 -26.46
N ALA A 58 -0.35 -1.69 -27.60
CA ALA A 58 -1.42 -2.56 -28.08
C ALA A 58 -1.66 -3.74 -27.14
N ALA A 59 -0.62 -4.31 -26.54
CA ALA A 59 -0.71 -5.37 -25.54
C ALA A 59 -1.36 -4.87 -24.26
N LEU A 60 -0.95 -3.71 -23.74
CA LEU A 60 -1.59 -3.10 -22.58
C LEU A 60 -3.02 -2.65 -22.84
N ALA A 61 -3.38 -2.27 -24.06
CA ALA A 61 -4.73 -1.84 -24.40
C ALA A 61 -5.66 -3.02 -24.71
N ARG A 62 -5.15 -4.05 -25.41
CA ARG A 62 -5.95 -5.12 -26.02
C ARG A 62 -5.56 -6.53 -25.58
N GLY A 63 -4.58 -6.73 -24.71
CA GLY A 63 -4.23 -8.04 -24.14
C GLY A 63 -5.15 -8.46 -23.00
N SER A 64 -4.84 -9.58 -22.35
CA SER A 64 -5.58 -10.02 -21.15
C SER A 64 -4.64 -10.76 -20.21
N VAL A 65 -4.92 -10.64 -18.92
CA VAL A 65 -4.25 -11.36 -17.84
C VAL A 65 -5.34 -12.12 -17.09
N ASP A 66 -5.20 -13.43 -16.96
CA ASP A 66 -5.98 -14.25 -16.06
C ASP A 66 -5.48 -14.00 -14.63
N ALA A 67 -6.14 -13.08 -13.93
CA ALA A 67 -5.71 -12.63 -12.61
C ALA A 67 -5.88 -13.73 -11.55
N ASP A 68 -6.89 -14.60 -11.67
CA ASP A 68 -7.13 -15.65 -10.67
C ASP A 68 -6.11 -16.78 -10.78
N ARG A 69 -5.76 -17.17 -12.01
CA ARG A 69 -4.65 -18.08 -12.27
C ARG A 69 -3.32 -17.48 -11.79
N LEU A 70 -3.08 -16.20 -12.07
CA LEU A 70 -1.85 -15.52 -11.65
C LEU A 70 -1.74 -15.42 -10.12
N ARG A 71 -2.83 -15.08 -9.40
CA ARG A 71 -2.86 -15.10 -7.93
C ARG A 71 -2.48 -16.47 -7.36
N THR A 72 -2.98 -17.54 -7.98
CA THR A 72 -2.64 -18.91 -7.60
C THR A 72 -1.16 -19.20 -7.82
N ALA A 73 -0.61 -18.81 -8.98
CA ALA A 73 0.81 -18.96 -9.27
C ALA A 73 1.71 -18.20 -8.28
N LEU A 74 1.33 -16.97 -7.90
CA LEU A 74 2.06 -16.16 -6.92
C LEU A 74 1.99 -16.75 -5.50
N ALA A 75 0.87 -17.40 -5.15
CA ALA A 75 0.70 -18.07 -3.86
C ALA A 75 1.31 -19.48 -3.82
N SER A 76 1.79 -20.03 -4.95
CA SER A 76 2.38 -21.37 -5.04
C SER A 76 3.91 -21.37 -4.96
N VAL A 77 4.54 -20.20 -4.99
CA VAL A 77 5.99 -20.07 -4.87
C VAL A 77 6.39 -19.90 -3.41
N SER A 78 7.64 -20.23 -3.08
CA SER A 78 8.24 -20.14 -1.75
C SER A 78 8.04 -18.76 -1.15
N LEU A 79 7.47 -18.73 0.07
CA LEU A 79 7.12 -17.53 0.81
C LEU A 79 7.99 -17.37 2.05
N PRO A 80 8.31 -16.12 2.44
CA PRO A 80 8.98 -15.85 3.70
C PRO A 80 8.09 -16.22 4.90
N ARG A 81 8.72 -16.61 5.99
CA ARG A 81 8.08 -16.97 7.26
C ARG A 81 8.70 -16.20 8.42
N ALA A 82 7.93 -16.00 9.48
CA ALA A 82 8.38 -15.47 10.75
C ALA A 82 9.36 -16.43 11.45
N ALA A 83 9.98 -15.97 12.55
CA ALA A 83 10.94 -16.75 13.33
C ALA A 83 10.34 -18.06 13.89
N ASP A 84 9.03 -18.08 14.14
CA ASP A 84 8.28 -19.24 14.61
C ASP A 84 7.61 -20.03 13.46
N GLY A 85 7.99 -19.77 12.21
CA GLY A 85 7.49 -20.47 11.03
C GLY A 85 6.15 -19.97 10.50
N ARG A 86 5.45 -19.06 11.18
CA ARG A 86 4.14 -18.57 10.71
C ARG A 86 4.27 -17.65 9.50
N LEU A 87 3.21 -17.58 8.69
CA LEU A 87 3.10 -16.56 7.65
C LEU A 87 2.65 -15.24 8.28
N VAL A 88 3.32 -14.15 7.90
CA VAL A 88 2.92 -12.79 8.28
C VAL A 88 2.56 -12.03 7.03
N LEU A 89 1.33 -11.54 6.97
CA LEU A 89 0.79 -10.78 5.84
C LEU A 89 0.67 -9.31 6.22
N ALA A 90 0.91 -8.41 5.26
CA ALA A 90 0.55 -7.01 5.38
C ALA A 90 -0.43 -6.63 4.26
N VAL A 91 -1.32 -5.71 4.58
CA VAL A 91 -2.26 -5.11 3.62
C VAL A 91 -2.20 -3.61 3.67
N ASP A 92 -2.04 -2.98 2.50
CA ASP A 92 -2.05 -1.52 2.39
C ASP A 92 -2.54 -1.04 1.02
N VAL A 93 -2.91 0.24 0.93
CA VAL A 93 -3.42 0.88 -0.27
C VAL A 93 -2.42 1.86 -0.84
N THR A 94 -2.10 1.70 -2.12
CA THR A 94 -1.23 2.61 -2.86
C THR A 94 -1.95 3.20 -4.07
N CYS A 95 -1.69 4.47 -4.39
CA CYS A 95 -2.49 5.21 -5.36
C CYS A 95 -1.73 5.51 -6.66
N TRP A 96 -2.40 5.28 -7.80
CA TRP A 96 -2.01 5.80 -9.11
C TRP A 96 -2.77 7.10 -9.39
N LEU A 97 -2.14 8.24 -9.06
CA LEU A 97 -2.76 9.55 -9.17
C LEU A 97 -2.91 10.02 -10.61
N ARG A 98 -4.07 10.60 -10.94
CA ARG A 98 -4.51 11.01 -12.28
C ARG A 98 -5.38 12.29 -12.24
N PRO A 99 -4.87 13.42 -11.69
CA PRO A 99 -5.66 14.64 -11.49
C PRO A 99 -6.27 15.17 -12.80
N GLU A 100 -5.45 15.36 -13.82
CA GLU A 100 -5.84 15.97 -15.11
C GLU A 100 -6.39 14.97 -16.14
N ALA A 101 -6.56 13.69 -15.77
CA ALA A 101 -6.90 12.64 -16.73
C ALA A 101 -8.42 12.49 -16.92
N HIS A 102 -9.10 13.54 -17.40
CA HIS A 102 -10.57 13.56 -17.52
C HIS A 102 -11.17 12.45 -18.39
N THR A 103 -10.37 11.82 -19.25
CA THR A 103 -10.81 10.71 -20.13
C THR A 103 -10.56 9.33 -19.53
N CYS A 104 -10.14 9.26 -18.27
CA CYS A 104 -9.97 8.02 -17.51
C CYS A 104 -11.20 7.80 -16.64
N SER A 105 -11.89 6.69 -16.87
CA SER A 105 -13.03 6.26 -16.06
C SER A 105 -12.59 5.74 -14.69
N GLN A 106 -13.55 5.61 -13.78
CA GLN A 106 -13.38 4.99 -12.46
C GLN A 106 -12.30 5.64 -11.58
N ARG A 107 -12.00 6.93 -11.79
CA ARG A 107 -11.13 7.69 -10.90
C ARG A 107 -11.91 8.03 -9.63
N ILE A 108 -11.32 7.75 -8.48
CA ILE A 108 -11.86 8.12 -7.17
C ILE A 108 -10.90 9.07 -6.45
N LEU A 109 -11.39 9.74 -5.41
CA LEU A 109 -10.58 10.60 -4.56
C LEU A 109 -9.62 9.75 -3.71
N CYS A 110 -8.34 9.75 -4.09
CA CYS A 110 -7.25 9.15 -3.34
C CYS A 110 -6.78 10.11 -2.24
N HIS A 111 -6.60 9.59 -1.04
CA HIS A 111 -5.97 10.33 0.04
C HIS A 111 -4.47 10.47 -0.23
N THR A 112 -3.96 11.69 -0.12
CA THR A 112 -2.55 12.02 -0.27
C THR A 112 -2.15 13.08 0.75
N TYR A 113 -0.89 13.11 1.13
CA TYR A 113 -0.35 14.16 1.99
C TYR A 113 0.29 15.25 1.11
N GLY A 114 -0.11 16.50 1.33
CA GLY A 114 0.49 17.66 0.65
C GLY A 114 1.96 17.85 1.02
N ARG A 115 2.73 18.52 0.15
CA ARG A 115 4.16 18.84 0.38
C ARG A 115 4.41 19.87 1.50
N GLY A 116 3.38 20.30 2.25
CA GLY A 116 3.49 21.23 3.37
C GLY A 116 2.32 21.09 4.36
N LYS A 117 2.56 21.56 5.61
CA LYS A 117 1.63 21.59 6.77
C LYS A 117 0.71 20.37 6.94
N ASP A 118 1.18 19.16 6.63
CA ASP A 118 0.44 17.91 6.82
C ASP A 118 -1.02 17.95 6.34
N GLN A 119 -1.30 18.73 5.28
CA GLN A 119 -2.66 18.89 4.81
C GLN A 119 -3.06 17.66 4.01
N HIS A 120 -4.17 17.04 4.41
CA HIS A 120 -4.80 15.97 3.66
C HIS A 120 -5.36 16.52 2.34
N ILE A 121 -4.81 16.05 1.22
CA ILE A 121 -5.23 16.43 -0.13
C ILE A 121 -5.87 15.22 -0.80
N MET A 122 -7.10 15.40 -1.27
CA MET A 122 -7.79 14.39 -2.06
C MET A 122 -7.49 14.59 -3.54
N VAL A 123 -6.80 13.65 -4.17
CA VAL A 123 -6.39 13.72 -5.58
C VAL A 123 -7.07 12.63 -6.38
N PRO A 124 -7.71 12.92 -7.53
CA PRO A 124 -8.31 11.90 -8.37
C PRO A 124 -7.28 10.86 -8.83
N GLY A 125 -7.61 9.58 -8.72
CA GLY A 125 -6.71 8.49 -9.11
C GLY A 125 -7.36 7.11 -9.03
N TRP A 126 -6.53 6.09 -9.15
CA TRP A 126 -6.91 4.70 -8.96
C TRP A 126 -6.13 4.14 -7.75
N PRO A 127 -6.80 3.91 -6.60
CA PRO A 127 -6.17 3.24 -5.46
C PRO A 127 -6.21 1.73 -5.64
N TYR A 128 -5.11 1.08 -5.26
CA TYR A 128 -4.92 -0.37 -5.32
C TYR A 128 -4.58 -0.88 -3.92
N SER A 129 -5.40 -1.80 -3.42
CA SER A 129 -5.11 -2.56 -2.21
C SER A 129 -4.21 -3.74 -2.56
N VAL A 130 -3.07 -3.85 -1.88
CA VAL A 130 -2.05 -4.87 -2.13
C VAL A 130 -1.85 -5.67 -0.85
N VAL A 131 -1.82 -7.00 -1.00
CA VAL A 131 -1.49 -7.93 0.08
C VAL A 131 -0.14 -8.56 -0.22
N VAL A 132 0.75 -8.55 0.77
CA VAL A 132 2.10 -9.12 0.68
C VAL A 132 2.38 -10.02 1.87
N ALA A 133 3.18 -11.06 1.69
CA ALA A 133 3.84 -11.74 2.81
C ALA A 133 5.15 -11.01 3.18
N LEU A 134 5.43 -10.89 4.47
CA LEU A 134 6.57 -10.17 5.03
C LEU A 134 7.75 -11.10 5.32
N GLU A 135 8.97 -10.58 5.13
CA GLU A 135 10.21 -11.27 5.46
C GLU A 135 10.73 -10.86 6.84
N THR A 136 11.27 -11.82 7.60
CA THR A 136 11.98 -11.51 8.84
C THR A 136 13.29 -10.79 8.58
N GLY A 137 13.70 -9.98 9.56
CA GLY A 137 15.01 -9.35 9.54
C GLY A 137 15.05 -8.06 8.73
N ARG A 138 16.24 -7.75 8.22
CA ARG A 138 16.54 -6.46 7.59
C ARG A 138 16.63 -6.60 6.07
N GLY A 139 15.47 -6.64 5.43
CA GLY A 139 15.32 -6.64 3.98
C GLY A 139 14.38 -5.52 3.51
N SER A 140 14.47 -5.18 2.23
CA SER A 140 13.48 -4.34 1.53
C SER A 140 12.58 -5.18 0.62
N TRP A 141 12.43 -6.47 0.98
CA TRP A 141 11.72 -7.47 0.24
C TRP A 141 10.38 -7.77 0.90
N THR A 142 9.38 -7.94 0.06
CA THR A 142 8.13 -8.59 0.43
C THR A 142 7.79 -9.64 -0.63
N ALA A 143 6.72 -10.39 -0.42
CA ALA A 143 6.18 -11.31 -1.42
C ALA A 143 4.74 -10.92 -1.75
N PRO A 144 4.50 -10.12 -2.81
CA PRO A 144 3.14 -9.76 -3.20
C PRO A 144 2.31 -10.97 -3.62
N LEU A 145 1.10 -11.08 -3.06
CA LEU A 145 0.18 -12.21 -3.25
C LEU A 145 -1.09 -11.81 -4.00
N ASP A 146 -1.57 -10.58 -3.79
CA ASP A 146 -2.77 -10.09 -4.46
C ASP A 146 -2.76 -8.56 -4.60
N VAL A 147 -3.45 -8.08 -5.62
CA VAL A 147 -3.70 -6.67 -5.87
C VAL A 147 -5.13 -6.48 -6.40
N VAL A 148 -5.85 -5.52 -5.81
CA VAL A 148 -7.22 -5.18 -6.18
C VAL A 148 -7.35 -3.66 -6.30
N ARG A 149 -7.79 -3.18 -7.46
CA ARG A 149 -8.15 -1.77 -7.63
C ARG A 149 -9.51 -1.50 -6.99
N LEU A 150 -9.58 -0.48 -6.14
CA LEU A 150 -10.86 -0.04 -5.57
C LEU A 150 -11.62 0.78 -6.62
N ALA A 151 -12.79 0.30 -6.99
CA ALA A 151 -13.69 0.94 -7.94
C ALA A 151 -14.65 1.93 -7.24
N PRO A 152 -15.28 2.85 -8.00
CA PRO A 152 -16.37 3.66 -7.47
C PRO A 152 -17.47 2.81 -6.82
N GLY A 153 -17.88 3.18 -5.60
CA GLY A 153 -18.90 2.45 -4.84
C GLY A 153 -18.39 1.30 -3.98
N ASP A 154 -17.12 0.91 -4.13
CA ASP A 154 -16.54 -0.15 -3.29
C ASP A 154 -16.47 0.24 -1.82
N ASN A 155 -16.88 -0.68 -0.96
CA ASN A 155 -16.59 -0.62 0.47
C ASN A 155 -15.20 -1.21 0.72
N ALA A 156 -14.20 -0.36 0.96
CA ALA A 156 -12.80 -0.79 1.14
C ALA A 156 -12.65 -1.92 2.15
N ALA A 157 -13.31 -1.86 3.31
CA ALA A 157 -13.24 -2.91 4.32
C ALA A 157 -13.80 -4.26 3.82
N SER A 158 -14.87 -4.24 3.03
CA SER A 158 -15.47 -5.45 2.45
C SER A 158 -14.60 -6.03 1.33
N VAL A 159 -13.97 -5.16 0.53
CA VAL A 159 -12.98 -5.57 -0.48
C VAL A 159 -11.77 -6.22 0.20
N THR A 160 -11.21 -5.59 1.23
CA THR A 160 -10.08 -6.16 1.99
C THR A 160 -10.42 -7.51 2.59
N ALA A 161 -11.57 -7.66 3.26
CA ALA A 161 -11.97 -8.95 3.82
C ALA A 161 -12.06 -10.05 2.75
N ARG A 162 -12.67 -9.76 1.59
CA ARG A 162 -12.76 -10.71 0.46
C ARG A 162 -11.39 -11.04 -0.12
N GLN A 163 -10.52 -10.04 -0.25
CA GLN A 163 -9.16 -10.19 -0.74
C GLN A 163 -8.33 -11.09 0.18
N ILE A 164 -8.35 -10.82 1.49
CA ILE A 164 -7.64 -11.63 2.50
C ILE A 164 -8.16 -13.07 2.51
N ARG A 165 -9.48 -13.28 2.49
CA ARG A 165 -10.07 -14.62 2.38
C ARG A 165 -9.57 -15.37 1.15
N GLY A 166 -9.53 -14.70 -0.01
CA GLY A 166 -9.00 -15.28 -1.25
C GLY A 166 -7.50 -15.63 -1.14
N VAL A 167 -6.71 -14.76 -0.51
CA VAL A 167 -5.28 -15.01 -0.27
C VAL A 167 -5.09 -16.21 0.65
N VAL A 168 -5.74 -16.24 1.81
CA VAL A 168 -5.65 -17.35 2.77
C VAL A 168 -6.07 -18.67 2.13
N GLY A 169 -7.21 -18.70 1.41
CA GLY A 169 -7.65 -19.91 0.73
C GLY A 169 -6.62 -20.45 -0.28
N ARG A 170 -5.95 -19.57 -1.03
CA ARG A 170 -4.87 -19.97 -1.95
C ARG A 170 -3.61 -20.43 -1.24
N LEU A 171 -3.26 -19.82 -0.11
CA LEU A 171 -2.11 -20.24 0.71
C LEU A 171 -2.31 -21.64 1.27
N ILE A 172 -3.53 -21.94 1.75
CA ILE A 172 -3.90 -23.29 2.21
C ILE A 172 -3.86 -24.28 1.03
N ALA A 173 -4.48 -23.93 -0.10
CA ALA A 173 -4.49 -24.79 -1.29
C ALA A 173 -3.08 -25.07 -1.84
N ALA A 174 -2.15 -24.12 -1.69
CA ALA A 174 -0.74 -24.28 -2.06
C ALA A 174 0.09 -25.04 -1.00
N GLY A 175 -0.51 -25.46 0.11
CA GLY A 175 0.17 -26.21 1.18
C GLY A 175 1.07 -25.35 2.08
N HIS A 176 0.91 -24.03 2.07
CA HIS A 176 1.68 -23.16 2.96
C HIS A 176 1.18 -23.15 4.42
N TRP A 177 -0.03 -23.68 4.66
CA TRP A 177 -0.60 -23.85 5.99
C TRP A 177 -1.41 -25.14 6.04
N SER A 178 -1.26 -25.89 7.13
CA SER A 178 -2.01 -27.10 7.46
C SER A 178 -2.58 -27.03 8.88
N SER A 179 -3.59 -27.85 9.19
CA SER A 179 -4.11 -27.94 10.55
C SER A 179 -2.99 -28.33 11.52
N GLY A 180 -2.81 -27.55 12.60
CA GLY A 180 -1.71 -27.68 13.56
C GLY A 180 -0.60 -26.66 13.38
N ASP A 181 -0.52 -26.00 12.21
CA ASP A 181 0.37 -24.85 12.02
C ASP A 181 -0.15 -23.63 12.79
N PRO A 182 0.72 -22.71 13.24
CA PRO A 182 0.30 -21.44 13.80
C PRO A 182 -0.57 -20.65 12.81
N ASP A 183 -1.56 -19.93 13.34
CA ASP A 183 -2.42 -19.06 12.54
C ASP A 183 -1.61 -18.02 11.76
N ILE A 184 -2.07 -17.73 10.55
CA ILE A 184 -1.50 -16.68 9.70
C ILE A 184 -1.73 -15.33 10.39
N LEU A 185 -0.69 -14.52 10.56
CA LEU A 185 -0.81 -13.19 11.17
C LEU A 185 -1.04 -12.12 10.10
N LEU A 186 -2.18 -11.46 10.11
CA LEU A 186 -2.46 -10.27 9.29
C LEU A 186 -2.12 -9.00 10.05
N VAL A 187 -1.25 -8.18 9.47
CA VAL A 187 -0.83 -6.89 10.01
C VAL A 187 -1.41 -5.75 9.17
N ALA A 188 -2.04 -4.78 9.82
CA ALA A 188 -2.68 -3.64 9.16
C ALA A 188 -2.49 -2.32 9.95
N ASP A 189 -2.46 -1.18 9.24
CA ASP A 189 -2.39 0.14 9.89
C ASP A 189 -3.76 0.60 10.42
N ALA A 190 -3.80 1.73 11.14
CA ALA A 190 -4.98 2.27 11.83
C ALA A 190 -6.12 2.70 10.91
N GLY A 191 -5.92 2.71 9.60
CA GLY A 191 -6.99 2.89 8.61
C GLY A 191 -7.95 1.69 8.51
N TYR A 192 -7.55 0.51 8.99
CA TYR A 192 -8.35 -0.70 8.95
C TYR A 192 -9.14 -0.92 10.25
N ASP A 193 -10.36 -1.44 10.12
CA ASP A 193 -11.18 -1.85 11.25
C ASP A 193 -10.81 -3.30 11.65
N GLY A 194 -9.77 -3.42 12.49
CA GLY A 194 -9.22 -4.71 12.91
C GLY A 194 -10.24 -5.66 13.56
N PRO A 195 -11.01 -5.22 14.58
CA PRO A 195 -12.05 -6.05 15.18
C PRO A 195 -13.08 -6.55 14.17
N ARG A 196 -13.53 -5.70 13.23
CA ARG A 196 -14.41 -6.15 12.15
C ARG A 196 -13.75 -7.19 11.25
N LEU A 197 -12.49 -6.97 10.85
CA LEU A 197 -11.74 -7.93 10.04
C LEU A 197 -11.61 -9.29 10.75
N ALA A 198 -11.27 -9.28 12.04
CA ALA A 198 -11.19 -10.49 12.86
C ALA A 198 -12.53 -11.24 12.91
N HIS A 199 -13.66 -10.51 13.05
CA HIS A 199 -14.98 -11.13 13.06
C HIS A 199 -15.36 -11.76 11.71
N VAL A 200 -15.18 -11.06 10.58
CA VAL A 200 -15.60 -11.55 9.25
C VAL A 200 -14.65 -12.60 8.65
N LEU A 201 -13.48 -12.79 9.25
CA LEU A 201 -12.48 -13.78 8.88
C LEU A 201 -12.29 -14.86 9.96
N GLY A 202 -13.13 -14.88 11.01
CA GLY A 202 -12.96 -15.77 12.17
C GLY A 202 -13.15 -17.26 11.87
N ASP A 203 -13.62 -17.60 10.66
CA ASP A 203 -13.70 -18.98 10.15
C ASP A 203 -12.41 -19.42 9.43
N LEU A 204 -11.40 -18.56 9.34
CA LEU A 204 -10.10 -18.85 8.72
C LEU A 204 -9.00 -18.94 9.80
N PRO A 205 -7.88 -19.65 9.52
CA PRO A 205 -6.74 -19.72 10.43
C PRO A 205 -5.92 -18.43 10.37
N ILE A 206 -6.52 -17.33 10.80
CA ILE A 206 -5.94 -15.99 10.72
C ILE A 206 -6.15 -15.21 12.02
N THR A 207 -5.07 -14.59 12.49
CA THR A 207 -5.09 -13.61 13.58
C THR A 207 -4.84 -12.21 13.01
N VAL A 208 -5.52 -11.21 13.56
CA VAL A 208 -5.44 -9.82 13.07
C VAL A 208 -4.73 -8.96 14.08
N LEU A 209 -3.68 -8.29 13.64
CA LEU A 209 -2.95 -7.27 14.38
C LEU A 209 -3.09 -5.93 13.68
N VAL A 210 -3.70 -4.96 14.35
CA VAL A 210 -3.92 -3.63 13.79
C VAL A 210 -3.36 -2.54 14.71
N ARG A 211 -2.84 -1.46 14.12
CA ARG A 211 -2.60 -0.24 14.89
C ARG A 211 -3.92 0.40 15.29
N MET A 212 -4.03 0.84 16.54
CA MET A 212 -5.16 1.62 17.01
C MET A 212 -4.77 3.09 17.21
N ARG A 213 -5.73 3.98 17.00
CA ARG A 213 -5.56 5.40 17.34
C ARG A 213 -5.46 5.56 18.86
N SER A 214 -4.64 6.51 19.30
CA SER A 214 -4.38 6.76 20.73
C SER A 214 -5.57 7.36 21.50
N ASP A 215 -6.66 7.71 20.83
CA ASP A 215 -7.89 8.25 21.42
C ASP A 215 -9.03 7.22 21.51
N ARG A 216 -8.70 5.93 21.37
CA ARG A 216 -9.67 4.84 21.49
C ARG A 216 -10.00 4.54 22.95
N VAL A 217 -11.25 4.12 23.15
CA VAL A 217 -11.75 3.56 24.41
C VAL A 217 -12.23 2.15 24.12
N LEU A 218 -11.69 1.20 24.88
CA LEU A 218 -12.14 -0.20 24.90
C LEU A 218 -12.79 -0.52 26.24
N HIS A 219 -13.36 -1.71 26.35
CA HIS A 219 -14.01 -2.19 27.55
C HIS A 219 -13.45 -3.54 27.95
N ARG A 220 -13.45 -3.80 29.27
CA ARG A 220 -13.19 -5.12 29.84
C ARG A 220 -14.43 -6.02 29.73
N PRO A 221 -14.28 -7.35 29.86
CA PRO A 221 -15.41 -8.23 30.08
C PRO A 221 -16.15 -7.84 31.36
N VAL A 222 -17.45 -8.13 31.40
CA VAL A 222 -18.24 -7.99 32.61
C VAL A 222 -17.82 -9.10 33.57
N ARG A 223 -17.42 -8.74 34.79
CA ARG A 223 -17.13 -9.74 35.83
C ARG A 223 -18.40 -10.57 36.09
N PRO A 224 -18.31 -11.92 36.13
CA PRO A 224 -19.46 -12.75 36.47
C PRO A 224 -20.04 -12.31 37.81
N GLN A 225 -21.36 -12.13 37.89
CA GLN A 225 -22.00 -11.78 39.14
C GLN A 225 -22.00 -13.00 40.07
N PRO A 226 -21.59 -12.87 41.35
CA PRO A 226 -21.65 -13.99 42.29
C PRO A 226 -23.08 -14.53 42.40
N PRO A 227 -23.29 -15.86 42.53
CA PRO A 227 -24.63 -16.48 42.54
C PRO A 227 -25.58 -15.92 43.60
N ALA A 228 -25.04 -15.39 44.70
CA ALA A 228 -25.80 -14.94 45.87
C ALA A 228 -26.35 -13.50 45.79
N MET A 229 -26.10 -12.76 44.70
CA MET A 229 -26.62 -11.39 44.56
C MET A 229 -28.01 -11.37 43.90
N PRO A 230 -28.97 -10.57 44.42
CA PRO A 230 -30.26 -10.39 43.76
C PRO A 230 -30.06 -9.93 42.31
N ARG A 231 -30.76 -10.57 41.36
CA ARG A 231 -30.77 -10.12 39.96
C ARG A 231 -31.29 -8.69 39.93
N THR A 232 -30.42 -7.73 39.64
CA THR A 232 -30.79 -6.33 39.49
C THR A 232 -31.80 -6.23 38.34
N ARG A 233 -32.93 -5.55 38.58
CA ARG A 233 -33.95 -5.31 37.54
C ARG A 233 -33.32 -4.49 36.41
N GLY A 234 -33.26 -5.05 35.21
CA GLY A 234 -32.76 -4.38 34.01
C GLY A 234 -32.02 -5.31 33.05
N ARG A 235 -31.70 -4.79 31.86
CA ARG A 235 -30.87 -5.52 30.89
C ARG A 235 -29.46 -5.74 31.48
N PRO A 236 -28.92 -6.97 31.49
CA PRO A 236 -27.57 -7.23 31.96
C PRO A 236 -26.55 -6.32 31.26
N ARG A 237 -25.57 -5.81 32.03
CA ARG A 237 -24.46 -5.05 31.46
C ARG A 237 -23.72 -5.95 30.46
N ARG A 238 -23.37 -5.37 29.31
CA ARG A 238 -22.61 -6.06 28.25
C ARG A 238 -21.12 -5.71 28.25
N HIS A 239 -20.77 -4.59 28.87
CA HIS A 239 -19.41 -4.05 28.90
C HIS A 239 -19.03 -3.77 30.35
N GLY A 240 -17.81 -4.17 30.72
CA GLY A 240 -17.20 -3.85 32.01
C GLY A 240 -16.61 -2.44 32.03
N GLY A 241 -15.66 -2.24 32.94
CA GLY A 241 -14.95 -0.96 33.09
C GLY A 241 -14.22 -0.54 31.81
N GLU A 242 -14.12 0.77 31.61
CA GLU A 242 -13.46 1.37 30.45
C GLU A 242 -11.94 1.25 30.53
N PHE A 243 -11.31 1.14 29.37
CA PHE A 243 -9.87 1.21 29.17
C PHE A 243 -9.63 2.31 28.13
N VAL A 244 -9.20 3.48 28.60
CA VAL A 244 -9.07 4.69 27.80
C VAL A 244 -7.58 4.89 27.47
N PHE A 245 -7.22 4.83 26.19
CA PHE A 245 -5.80 4.88 25.78
C PHE A 245 -5.10 6.20 26.17
N GLY A 246 -5.87 7.28 26.31
CA GLY A 246 -5.37 8.59 26.73
C GLY A 246 -5.30 8.78 28.25
N ASP A 247 -5.79 7.84 29.06
CA ASP A 247 -5.92 7.98 30.51
C ASP A 247 -5.30 6.76 31.24
N PRO A 248 -4.05 6.88 31.72
CA PRO A 248 -3.31 5.83 32.42
C PRO A 248 -4.02 5.24 33.64
N ASP A 249 -4.83 6.03 34.34
CA ASP A 249 -5.50 5.60 35.58
C ASP A 249 -6.55 4.51 35.29
N THR A 250 -7.00 4.41 34.03
CA THR A 250 -7.95 3.38 33.59
C THR A 250 -7.32 2.05 33.21
N TRP A 251 -5.98 1.94 33.11
CA TRP A 251 -5.33 0.77 32.52
C TRP A 251 -5.25 -0.42 33.49
N GLY A 252 -4.98 -0.16 34.77
CA GLY A 252 -4.63 -1.20 35.73
C GLY A 252 -3.32 -1.92 35.38
N GLU A 253 -3.01 -2.99 36.11
CA GLU A 253 -1.83 -3.82 35.88
C GLU A 253 -1.89 -4.51 34.50
N PRO A 254 -0.79 -4.52 33.73
CA PRO A 254 -0.70 -5.28 32.49
C PRO A 254 -0.59 -6.78 32.76
N ASP A 255 -1.23 -7.59 31.92
CA ASP A 255 -1.13 -9.06 31.98
C ASP A 255 0.25 -9.55 31.49
N VAL A 256 0.86 -8.81 30.56
CA VAL A 256 2.23 -9.05 30.08
C VAL A 256 3.01 -7.75 30.12
N LEU A 257 4.21 -7.82 30.69
CA LEU A 257 5.20 -6.74 30.70
C LEU A 257 6.53 -7.30 30.20
N THR A 258 7.02 -6.80 29.07
CA THR A 258 8.34 -7.13 28.53
C THR A 258 9.14 -5.88 28.23
N GLU A 259 10.45 -5.98 28.38
CA GLU A 259 11.40 -4.96 27.98
C GLU A 259 12.45 -5.58 27.07
N THR A 260 12.72 -4.93 25.95
CA THR A 260 13.77 -5.38 25.04
C THR A 260 14.59 -4.20 24.52
N THR A 261 15.90 -4.36 24.40
CA THR A 261 16.74 -3.32 23.83
C THR A 261 16.83 -3.47 22.32
N THR A 262 16.36 -2.46 21.59
CA THR A 262 16.47 -2.41 20.13
C THR A 262 17.62 -1.52 19.70
N ARG A 263 18.32 -1.91 18.63
CA ARG A 263 19.43 -1.12 18.09
C ARG A 263 19.01 0.28 17.62
N LEU A 264 17.85 0.39 16.97
CA LEU A 264 17.38 1.62 16.33
C LEU A 264 16.56 2.52 17.25
N TYR A 265 15.80 1.91 18.18
CA TYR A 265 14.84 2.63 19.00
C TYR A 265 15.22 2.70 20.48
N GLY A 266 16.36 2.10 20.86
CA GLY A 266 16.77 1.96 22.25
C GLY A 266 15.91 0.93 22.99
N PRO A 267 15.87 0.98 24.34
CA PRO A 267 14.93 0.21 25.15
C PRO A 267 13.49 0.41 24.66
N ALA A 268 12.82 -0.71 24.46
CA ALA A 268 11.42 -0.80 24.10
C ALA A 268 10.68 -1.45 25.27
N LEU A 269 9.73 -0.71 25.84
CA LEU A 269 8.83 -1.16 26.89
C LEU A 269 7.51 -1.58 26.23
N ILE A 270 7.14 -2.84 26.42
CA ILE A 270 5.92 -3.44 25.90
C ILE A 270 5.03 -3.83 27.07
N ARG A 271 3.78 -3.35 27.02
CA ARG A 271 2.74 -3.73 27.98
C ARG A 271 1.53 -4.26 27.23
N ALA A 272 0.96 -5.37 27.68
CA ALA A 272 -0.25 -5.92 27.10
C ALA A 272 -1.35 -6.11 28.14
N TRP A 273 -2.59 -5.87 27.72
CA TRP A 273 -3.80 -6.11 28.51
C TRP A 273 -4.75 -7.00 27.70
N ASP A 274 -5.16 -8.10 28.31
CA ASP A 274 -5.92 -9.14 27.67
C ASP A 274 -7.43 -8.88 27.69
N ARG A 275 -8.14 -9.51 26.75
CA ARG A 275 -9.61 -9.53 26.64
C ARG A 275 -10.27 -8.16 26.64
N LEU A 276 -9.69 -7.19 25.95
CA LEU A 276 -10.30 -5.88 25.72
C LEU A 276 -11.06 -5.86 24.39
N HIS A 277 -12.24 -5.23 24.39
CA HIS A 277 -13.09 -5.14 23.18
C HIS A 277 -13.61 -3.73 22.93
N PRO A 278 -13.79 -3.33 21.65
CA PRO A 278 -14.46 -2.09 21.32
C PRO A 278 -15.96 -2.20 21.61
N ARG A 279 -16.58 -1.06 21.96
CA ARG A 279 -18.04 -0.97 21.98
C ARG A 279 -18.58 -0.75 20.57
N LEU A 280 -19.11 -1.80 19.97
CA LEU A 280 -19.75 -1.74 18.66
C LEU A 280 -21.10 -1.02 18.74
N THR A 281 -21.50 -0.40 17.62
CA THR A 281 -22.83 0.23 17.45
C THR A 281 -23.42 -0.17 16.10
N HIS A 282 -24.74 -0.23 15.95
CA HIS A 282 -25.43 -0.52 14.69
C HIS A 282 -25.33 0.67 13.72
N ARG A 283 -24.11 0.96 13.28
CA ARG A 283 -23.76 2.05 12.35
C ARG A 283 -22.68 1.57 11.41
N ILE A 284 -22.57 2.22 10.25
CA ILE A 284 -21.50 2.00 9.26
C ILE A 284 -21.39 0.51 8.90
N ALA A 285 -20.38 -0.18 9.43
CA ALA A 285 -20.07 -1.58 9.19
C ALA A 285 -21.11 -2.56 9.73
N TRP A 286 -21.83 -2.16 10.78
CA TRP A 286 -22.72 -3.02 11.56
C TRP A 286 -24.19 -2.58 11.43
N ALA A 287 -24.50 -1.70 10.47
CA ALA A 287 -25.83 -1.14 10.30
C ALA A 287 -26.88 -2.21 9.94
N GLY A 288 -26.49 -3.22 9.15
CA GLY A 288 -27.33 -4.35 8.78
C GLY A 288 -27.09 -5.61 9.61
N HIS A 289 -26.43 -5.50 10.77
CA HIS A 289 -26.21 -6.65 11.65
C HIS A 289 -27.49 -6.91 12.45
N ASP A 290 -28.04 -8.12 12.31
CA ASP A 290 -29.25 -8.54 13.01
C ASP A 290 -28.96 -8.97 14.46
N GLY A 291 -29.87 -8.65 15.36
CA GLY A 291 -29.76 -9.04 16.76
C GLY A 291 -28.65 -8.34 17.54
N ALA A 292 -28.07 -9.02 18.52
CA ALA A 292 -27.05 -8.44 19.39
C ALA A 292 -25.68 -8.37 18.69
N LEU A 293 -25.08 -7.18 18.67
CA LEU A 293 -23.70 -7.00 18.18
C LEU A 293 -22.72 -7.89 18.95
N PRO A 294 -21.75 -8.53 18.31
CA PRO A 294 -20.81 -9.42 18.99
C PRO A 294 -19.90 -8.67 19.97
N ILE A 295 -19.37 -9.39 20.95
CA ILE A 295 -18.22 -8.96 21.74
C ILE A 295 -17.00 -9.58 21.08
N ILE A 296 -16.09 -8.73 20.60
CA ILE A 296 -14.87 -9.14 19.90
C ILE A 296 -13.71 -8.79 20.82
N GLU A 297 -13.39 -9.73 21.70
CA GLU A 297 -12.26 -9.62 22.61
C GLU A 297 -10.95 -9.74 21.84
N GLY A 298 -9.91 -9.10 22.37
CA GLY A 298 -8.55 -9.22 21.88
C GLY A 298 -7.57 -8.59 22.87
N THR A 299 -6.28 -8.73 22.60
CA THR A 299 -5.23 -8.20 23.46
C THR A 299 -4.75 -6.85 22.93
N VAL A 300 -4.71 -5.85 23.80
CA VAL A 300 -4.13 -4.53 23.49
C VAL A 300 -2.66 -4.55 23.86
N ILE A 301 -1.79 -4.14 22.95
CA ILE A 301 -0.35 -4.04 23.16
C ILE A 301 0.06 -2.58 23.03
N ARG A 302 0.71 -2.03 24.04
CA ARG A 302 1.30 -0.68 24.04
C ARG A 302 2.80 -0.79 23.89
N LEU A 303 3.32 -0.28 22.77
CA LEU A 303 4.75 -0.20 22.47
C LEU A 303 5.25 1.22 22.75
N GLN A 304 6.21 1.35 23.67
CA GLN A 304 6.91 2.60 23.93
C GLN A 304 8.41 2.37 23.70
N VAL A 305 9.04 3.27 22.96
CA VAL A 305 10.47 3.21 22.67
C VAL A 305 11.18 4.46 23.17
N GLU A 306 12.46 4.34 23.49
CA GLU A 306 13.29 5.46 23.97
C GLU A 306 13.51 6.53 22.89
N ARG A 307 13.70 6.14 21.63
CA ARG A 307 14.03 7.07 20.55
C ARG A 307 13.54 6.63 19.18
N LEU A 308 13.40 7.60 18.27
CA LEU A 308 13.17 7.35 16.84
C LEU A 308 14.43 7.71 16.05
N PRO A 309 14.79 6.95 14.99
CA PRO A 309 15.90 7.30 14.11
C PRO A 309 15.78 8.68 13.46
N SER A 310 14.55 9.22 13.34
CA SER A 310 14.30 10.55 12.80
C SER A 310 14.56 11.70 13.79
N GLY A 311 14.87 11.40 15.06
CA GLY A 311 14.98 12.39 16.14
C GLY A 311 13.64 12.98 16.60
N ALA A 312 12.51 12.47 16.09
CA ALA A 312 11.19 12.91 16.52
C ALA A 312 10.83 12.33 17.90
N ILE A 313 9.90 12.98 18.60
CA ILE A 313 9.41 12.52 19.91
C ILE A 313 8.76 11.13 19.74
N PRO A 314 9.25 10.08 20.43
CA PRO A 314 8.73 8.72 20.31
C PRO A 314 7.40 8.59 21.04
N LYS A 315 6.30 8.95 20.35
CA LYS A 315 4.96 8.75 20.92
C LYS A 315 4.65 7.24 21.01
N PRO A 316 4.11 6.77 22.15
CA PRO A 316 3.70 5.38 22.29
C PRO A 316 2.70 4.97 21.22
N MET A 317 2.82 3.72 20.78
CA MET A 317 1.92 3.10 19.83
C MET A 317 1.01 2.11 20.53
N TRP A 318 -0.23 2.04 20.07
CA TRP A 318 -1.21 1.06 20.50
C TRP A 318 -1.51 0.10 19.36
N LEU A 319 -1.42 -1.19 19.63
CA LEU A 319 -1.80 -2.28 18.75
C LEU A 319 -2.95 -3.06 19.39
N TRP A 320 -3.78 -3.67 18.56
CA TRP A 320 -4.80 -4.62 18.99
C TRP A 320 -4.63 -5.91 18.20
N HIS A 321 -4.52 -7.02 18.93
CA HIS A 321 -4.39 -8.37 18.41
C HIS A 321 -5.69 -9.12 18.66
N SER A 322 -6.19 -9.88 17.67
CA SER A 322 -7.47 -10.59 17.79
C SER A 322 -7.44 -11.82 18.68
N GLY A 323 -6.27 -12.43 18.86
CA GLY A 323 -6.04 -13.47 19.86
C GLY A 323 -6.17 -12.91 21.28
N THR A 324 -6.50 -13.80 22.21
CA THR A 324 -6.53 -13.54 23.66
C THR A 324 -5.56 -14.49 24.36
N SER A 325 -5.15 -14.14 25.57
CA SER A 325 -4.22 -14.92 26.39
C SER A 325 -2.86 -15.17 25.72
N LEU A 326 -2.36 -14.15 25.00
CA LEU A 326 -1.04 -14.20 24.39
C LEU A 326 0.04 -14.38 25.45
N THR A 327 0.95 -15.30 25.17
CA THR A 327 2.20 -15.46 25.92
C THR A 327 3.13 -14.26 25.70
N PRO A 328 4.12 -14.03 26.59
CA PRO A 328 5.14 -13.00 26.36
C PRO A 328 5.87 -13.11 25.02
N ALA A 329 6.12 -14.33 24.55
CA ALA A 329 6.76 -14.58 23.26
C ALA A 329 5.86 -14.16 22.07
N GLU A 330 4.55 -14.39 22.15
CA GLU A 330 3.60 -13.96 21.12
C GLU A 330 3.40 -12.45 21.11
N VAL A 331 3.39 -11.81 22.29
CA VAL A 331 3.41 -10.34 22.40
C VAL A 331 4.67 -9.78 21.73
N ASP A 332 5.83 -10.40 21.98
CA ASP A 332 7.09 -9.99 21.37
C ASP A 332 7.11 -10.15 19.84
N LEU A 333 6.57 -11.26 19.35
CA LEU A 333 6.41 -11.48 17.92
C LEU A 333 5.47 -10.44 17.29
N ALA A 334 4.34 -10.14 17.94
CA ALA A 334 3.32 -9.26 17.41
C ALA A 334 3.85 -7.85 17.14
N TRP A 335 4.49 -7.20 18.12
CA TRP A 335 5.01 -5.84 17.89
C TRP A 335 6.16 -5.83 16.88
N GLN A 336 7.00 -6.87 16.85
CA GLN A 336 8.07 -6.99 15.85
C GLN A 336 7.51 -7.15 14.43
N ALA A 337 6.51 -8.01 14.27
CA ALA A 337 5.77 -8.17 13.02
C ALA A 337 5.12 -6.86 12.58
N PHE A 338 4.54 -6.10 13.52
CA PHE A 338 4.01 -4.78 13.23
C PHE A 338 5.05 -3.83 12.64
N LEU A 339 6.27 -3.78 13.20
CA LEU A 339 7.33 -2.94 12.64
C LEU A 339 7.75 -3.33 11.21
N ARG A 340 7.41 -4.54 10.75
CA ARG A 340 7.66 -5.01 9.38
C ARG A 340 6.53 -4.65 8.41
N CYS A 341 5.37 -4.19 8.88
CA CYS A 341 4.28 -3.80 7.97
C CYS A 341 4.70 -2.71 6.99
N PHE A 342 5.62 -1.82 7.40
CA PHE A 342 6.17 -0.76 6.57
C PHE A 342 7.08 -1.26 5.44
N ASP A 343 7.51 -2.51 5.43
CA ASP A 343 8.32 -3.07 4.33
C ASP A 343 7.49 -3.16 3.02
N ILE A 344 6.14 -3.12 3.10
CA ILE A 344 5.28 -2.97 1.92
C ILE A 344 5.48 -1.62 1.22
N GLU A 345 5.84 -0.56 1.95
CA GLU A 345 6.12 0.76 1.38
C GLU A 345 7.41 0.75 0.55
N ASP A 346 8.40 -0.05 0.95
CA ASP A 346 9.60 -0.28 0.13
C ASP A 346 9.25 -0.96 -1.19
N THR A 347 8.28 -1.87 -1.16
CA THR A 347 7.75 -2.51 -2.37
C THR A 347 7.02 -1.49 -3.25
N PHE A 348 6.17 -0.64 -2.68
CA PHE A 348 5.51 0.45 -3.42
C PHE A 348 6.51 1.43 -4.01
N ARG A 349 7.57 1.76 -3.27
CA ARG A 349 8.66 2.61 -3.75
C ARG A 349 9.37 1.98 -4.93
N MET A 350 9.73 0.69 -4.85
CA MET A 350 10.33 -0.06 -5.96
C MET A 350 9.42 -0.06 -7.20
N LEU A 351 8.14 -0.37 -7.01
CA LEU A 351 7.13 -0.38 -8.08
C LEU A 351 7.04 0.99 -8.75
N LYS A 352 6.89 2.08 -7.99
CA LYS A 352 6.72 3.44 -8.52
C LYS A 352 7.99 4.01 -9.15
N GLN A 353 9.12 3.91 -8.44
CA GLN A 353 10.33 4.66 -8.77
C GLN A 353 11.26 3.90 -9.73
N THR A 354 11.28 2.57 -9.69
CA THR A 354 12.20 1.76 -10.50
C THR A 354 11.45 1.02 -11.60
N LEU A 355 10.37 0.32 -11.26
CA LEU A 355 9.60 -0.47 -12.24
C LEU A 355 8.59 0.37 -13.03
N GLY A 356 8.42 1.65 -12.67
CA GLY A 356 7.61 2.62 -13.41
C GLY A 356 6.10 2.36 -13.31
N TRP A 357 5.62 1.88 -12.17
CA TRP A 357 4.20 1.55 -11.97
C TRP A 357 3.26 2.68 -12.39
N THR A 358 3.50 3.90 -11.93
CA THR A 358 2.63 5.04 -12.25
C THR A 358 3.05 5.83 -13.48
N THR A 359 4.10 5.37 -14.19
CA THR A 359 4.73 6.10 -15.29
C THR A 359 3.87 6.12 -16.56
N PRO A 360 3.31 4.99 -17.04
CA PRO A 360 2.48 4.97 -18.24
C PRO A 360 1.25 5.89 -18.15
N LYS A 361 0.90 6.56 -19.26
CA LYS A 361 -0.32 7.40 -19.34
C LYS A 361 -1.49 6.61 -19.93
N LEU A 362 -1.83 5.49 -19.30
CA LEU A 362 -2.87 4.58 -19.77
C LEU A 362 -4.26 5.17 -19.57
N ARG A 363 -5.12 5.11 -20.59
CA ARG A 363 -6.47 5.71 -20.54
C ARG A 363 -7.48 4.84 -19.77
N SER A 364 -7.50 3.54 -20.03
CA SER A 364 -8.48 2.65 -19.39
C SER A 364 -7.92 2.05 -18.09
N PRO A 365 -8.75 1.91 -17.04
CA PRO A 365 -8.32 1.26 -15.81
C PRO A 365 -7.93 -0.20 -16.04
N GLN A 366 -8.56 -0.93 -16.97
CA GLN A 366 -8.20 -2.31 -17.30
C GLN A 366 -6.78 -2.44 -17.89
N ALA A 367 -6.29 -1.41 -18.60
CA ALA A 367 -4.90 -1.37 -19.05
C ALA A 367 -3.95 -1.16 -17.86
N ALA A 368 -4.34 -0.34 -16.90
CA ALA A 368 -3.57 -0.14 -15.67
C ALA A 368 -3.58 -1.38 -14.76
N ASP A 369 -4.69 -2.10 -14.69
CA ASP A 369 -4.80 -3.38 -13.98
C ASP A 369 -3.83 -4.41 -14.58
N ARG A 370 -3.82 -4.55 -15.92
CA ARG A 370 -2.84 -5.40 -16.64
C ARG A 370 -1.41 -4.99 -16.34
N TRP A 371 -1.08 -3.71 -16.47
CA TRP A 371 0.27 -3.20 -16.16
C TRP A 371 0.68 -3.52 -14.72
N THR A 372 -0.24 -3.35 -13.77
CA THR A 372 0.00 -3.65 -12.36
C THR A 372 0.34 -5.12 -12.16
N TRP A 373 -0.42 -6.05 -12.77
CA TRP A 373 -0.12 -7.48 -12.70
C TRP A 373 1.24 -7.86 -13.33
N LEU A 374 1.63 -7.22 -14.44
CA LEU A 374 2.96 -7.43 -15.02
C LEU A 374 4.05 -7.02 -14.02
N LEU A 375 3.89 -5.90 -13.32
CA LEU A 375 4.88 -5.43 -12.34
C LEU A 375 4.93 -6.25 -11.06
N ILE A 376 3.78 -6.73 -10.58
CA ILE A 376 3.73 -7.68 -9.45
C ILE A 376 4.47 -8.98 -9.82
N THR A 377 4.26 -9.48 -11.04
CA THR A 377 4.96 -10.65 -11.54
C THR A 377 6.46 -10.39 -11.68
N ALA A 378 6.85 -9.24 -12.25
CA ALA A 378 8.26 -8.85 -12.37
C ALA A 378 8.93 -8.79 -10.99
N TYR A 379 8.30 -8.14 -10.01
CA TYR A 379 8.85 -8.07 -8.66
C TYR A 379 9.00 -9.46 -8.02
N THR A 380 8.04 -10.36 -8.23
CA THR A 380 8.13 -11.75 -7.77
C THR A 380 9.28 -12.51 -8.44
N GLN A 381 9.49 -12.32 -9.74
CA GLN A 381 10.64 -12.90 -10.45
C GLN A 381 11.98 -12.37 -9.91
N LEU A 382 12.06 -11.07 -9.56
CA LEU A 382 13.24 -10.52 -8.90
C LEU A 382 13.48 -11.18 -7.53
N ARG A 383 12.42 -11.45 -6.75
CA ARG A 383 12.54 -12.13 -5.45
C ARG A 383 13.14 -13.52 -5.62
N LEU A 384 12.60 -14.30 -6.56
CA LEU A 384 13.05 -15.67 -6.83
C LEU A 384 14.46 -15.72 -7.48
N ALA A 385 14.90 -14.63 -8.10
CA ALA A 385 16.22 -14.50 -8.69
C ALA A 385 17.32 -14.06 -7.71
N ARG A 386 16.96 -13.67 -6.48
CA ARG A 386 17.88 -13.01 -5.52
C ARG A 386 19.18 -13.78 -5.30
N ASP A 387 19.09 -15.09 -5.04
CA ASP A 387 20.25 -15.94 -4.74
C ASP A 387 20.99 -16.43 -5.99
N HIS A 388 20.49 -16.11 -7.19
CA HIS A 388 21.09 -16.48 -8.46
C HIS A 388 21.73 -15.31 -9.19
N THR A 389 21.57 -14.10 -8.65
CA THR A 389 22.03 -12.88 -9.31
C THR A 389 23.36 -12.43 -8.74
N ALA A 390 24.35 -12.25 -9.61
CA ALA A 390 25.62 -11.63 -9.24
C ALA A 390 25.41 -10.14 -8.89
N ASP A 391 26.10 -9.67 -7.84
CA ASP A 391 26.07 -8.26 -7.43
C ASP A 391 26.84 -7.38 -8.42
N LEU A 392 26.15 -6.90 -9.47
CA LEU A 392 26.68 -5.91 -10.42
C LEU A 392 26.75 -4.50 -9.80
N ARG A 393 27.45 -4.37 -8.68
CA ARG A 393 27.53 -3.12 -7.92
C ARG A 393 28.21 -1.99 -8.72
N ARG A 394 27.81 -0.76 -8.44
CA ARG A 394 28.52 0.44 -8.90
C ARG A 394 29.81 0.64 -8.09
N PRO A 395 30.80 1.41 -8.58
CA PRO A 395 32.08 1.58 -7.88
C PRO A 395 31.94 2.11 -6.44
N TRP A 396 30.96 2.97 -6.18
CA TRP A 396 30.68 3.55 -4.86
C TRP A 396 29.74 2.72 -3.98
N GLU A 397 29.23 1.60 -4.48
CA GLU A 397 28.32 0.72 -3.76
C GLU A 397 29.12 -0.34 -2.97
N LYS A 398 28.84 -0.47 -1.66
CA LYS A 398 29.45 -1.51 -0.82
C LYS A 398 29.08 -2.92 -1.32
N PRO A 399 29.99 -3.90 -1.33
CA PRO A 399 29.66 -5.29 -1.62
C PRO A 399 28.59 -5.82 -0.66
N GLN A 400 27.69 -6.65 -1.17
CA GLN A 400 26.68 -7.33 -0.35
C GLN A 400 26.63 -8.82 -0.71
N ALA A 401 26.39 -9.68 0.28
CA ALA A 401 26.05 -11.08 0.01
C ALA A 401 24.75 -11.16 -0.82
N ALA A 402 24.58 -12.22 -1.63
CA ALA A 402 23.41 -12.42 -2.49
C ALA A 402 22.08 -12.26 -1.73
N GLN A 403 22.02 -12.89 -0.55
CA GLN A 403 20.90 -12.83 0.40
C GLN A 403 20.65 -11.42 0.97
N ARG A 404 21.46 -10.41 0.68
CA ARG A 404 21.28 -9.02 1.16
C ARG A 404 21.14 -8.02 0.02
N LEU A 405 21.13 -8.50 -1.23
CA LEU A 405 20.88 -7.65 -2.38
C LEU A 405 19.46 -7.09 -2.32
N THR A 406 19.34 -5.80 -2.65
CA THR A 406 18.05 -5.13 -2.76
C THR A 406 17.38 -5.47 -4.10
N PRO A 407 16.06 -5.27 -4.24
CA PRO A 407 15.37 -5.50 -5.52
C PRO A 407 16.01 -4.78 -6.71
N ALA A 408 16.50 -3.56 -6.51
CA ALA A 408 17.17 -2.79 -7.55
C ALA A 408 18.54 -3.37 -7.95
N ARG A 409 19.29 -3.97 -7.00
CA ARG A 409 20.56 -4.64 -7.30
C ARG A 409 20.35 -5.95 -8.04
N VAL A 410 19.38 -6.76 -7.60
CA VAL A 410 19.00 -7.99 -8.31
C VAL A 410 18.53 -7.66 -9.73
N ARG A 411 17.69 -6.65 -9.90
CA ARG A 411 17.25 -6.21 -11.24
C ARG A 411 18.41 -5.88 -12.18
N ARG A 412 19.47 -5.24 -11.68
CA ARG A 412 20.64 -4.85 -12.48
C ARG A 412 21.37 -6.07 -13.06
N GLY A 413 21.46 -7.15 -12.29
CA GLY A 413 22.08 -8.40 -12.71
C GLY A 413 21.12 -9.40 -13.36
N PHE A 414 19.81 -9.14 -13.37
CA PHE A 414 18.80 -10.10 -13.82
C PHE A 414 19.02 -10.57 -15.26
N ARG A 415 19.50 -9.69 -16.14
CA ARG A 415 19.79 -10.04 -17.55
C ARG A 415 20.90 -11.07 -17.71
N ASN A 416 21.78 -11.21 -16.72
CA ASN A 416 22.91 -12.14 -16.72
C ASN A 416 22.55 -13.50 -16.10
N LEU A 417 21.29 -13.69 -15.71
CA LEU A 417 20.84 -15.00 -15.26
C LEU A 417 21.00 -16.04 -16.38
N PRO A 418 21.23 -17.32 -16.05
CA PRO A 418 21.56 -18.33 -17.03
C PRO A 418 20.56 -18.37 -18.20
N PRO A 419 21.02 -18.59 -19.45
CA PRO A 419 20.17 -18.67 -20.65
C PRO A 419 19.02 -19.69 -20.58
N GLN A 420 19.04 -20.58 -19.58
CA GLN A 420 18.04 -21.62 -19.32
C GLN A 420 16.75 -21.09 -18.68
N LEU A 421 16.64 -19.80 -18.39
CA LEU A 421 15.36 -19.20 -18.00
C LEU A 421 14.36 -19.36 -19.14
N ALA A 422 13.21 -19.98 -18.85
CA ALA A 422 12.19 -20.20 -19.86
C ALA A 422 11.79 -18.88 -20.55
N CYS A 423 11.91 -18.86 -21.88
CA CYS A 423 11.39 -17.80 -22.76
C CYS A 423 10.27 -18.38 -23.63
N PRO A 424 9.04 -18.50 -23.08
CA PRO A 424 7.90 -19.05 -23.81
C PRO A 424 7.40 -18.14 -24.94
N ALA A 425 7.83 -16.86 -24.95
CA ALA A 425 7.44 -15.91 -25.99
C ALA A 425 7.99 -16.32 -27.36
N ARG A 426 7.10 -16.46 -28.34
CA ARG A 426 7.46 -16.85 -29.71
C ARG A 426 8.25 -15.74 -30.42
N VAL A 427 9.04 -16.16 -31.41
CA VAL A 427 9.77 -15.25 -32.31
C VAL A 427 8.78 -14.29 -32.99
N PRO A 428 9.05 -12.97 -32.98
CA PRO A 428 8.21 -11.98 -33.66
C PRO A 428 8.07 -12.27 -35.16
N LYS A 429 6.88 -12.03 -35.71
CA LYS A 429 6.67 -12.01 -37.15
C LYS A 429 6.93 -10.59 -37.68
N SER A 430 7.63 -10.47 -38.80
CA SER A 430 7.78 -9.19 -39.49
C SER A 430 6.40 -8.64 -39.89
N SER A 431 6.17 -7.35 -39.65
CA SER A 431 4.95 -6.66 -40.07
C SER A 431 5.26 -5.20 -40.32
N ARG A 432 4.58 -4.60 -41.30
CA ARG A 432 4.64 -3.15 -41.51
C ARG A 432 3.64 -2.45 -40.57
N PRO A 433 3.97 -1.27 -40.03
CA PRO A 433 2.97 -0.44 -39.36
C PRO A 433 1.75 -0.26 -40.28
N GLY A 434 0.54 -0.33 -39.71
CA GLY A 434 -0.66 0.01 -40.46
C GLY A 434 -0.59 1.47 -40.96
N PRO A 435 -1.44 1.87 -41.92
CA PRO A 435 -1.36 3.17 -42.62
C PRO A 435 -1.57 4.42 -41.73
N GLY A 436 -1.64 4.24 -40.42
CA GLY A 436 -1.90 5.30 -39.47
C GLY A 436 -3.26 5.94 -39.72
N ARG A 437 -3.38 7.19 -39.30
CA ARG A 437 -4.54 8.02 -39.57
C ARG A 437 -4.26 8.82 -40.85
N PRO A 438 -5.18 8.85 -41.84
CA PRO A 438 -4.99 9.67 -43.03
C PRO A 438 -4.73 11.14 -42.67
N ALA A 439 -3.78 11.77 -43.37
CA ALA A 439 -3.47 13.18 -43.21
C ALA A 439 -4.71 14.04 -43.51
N GLY A 440 -4.87 15.15 -42.78
CA GLY A 440 -5.96 16.11 -42.99
C GLY A 440 -7.33 15.70 -42.41
N GLN A 441 -7.52 14.45 -41.94
CA GLN A 441 -8.79 14.06 -41.33
C GLN A 441 -8.84 14.45 -39.83
N PRO A 442 -9.80 15.29 -39.38
CA PRO A 442 -9.94 15.69 -37.97
C PRO A 442 -10.63 14.59 -37.14
N ASN A 443 -10.32 14.45 -35.85
CA ASN A 443 -10.87 13.35 -35.04
C ASN A 443 -12.34 13.61 -34.71
N HIS A 444 -13.24 12.89 -35.39
CA HIS A 444 -14.68 13.03 -35.17
C HIS A 444 -15.21 12.26 -33.95
N GLN A 445 -14.36 11.48 -33.26
CA GLN A 445 -14.72 10.73 -32.07
C GLN A 445 -13.82 11.14 -30.88
N PRO A 446 -14.12 12.26 -30.21
CA PRO A 446 -13.46 12.63 -28.97
C PRO A 446 -13.62 11.53 -27.91
N ALA A 447 -12.60 11.35 -27.08
CA ALA A 447 -12.71 10.42 -25.96
C ALA A 447 -13.73 10.93 -24.93
N PRO A 448 -14.60 10.06 -24.40
CA PRO A 448 -15.53 10.43 -23.33
C PRO A 448 -14.80 11.01 -22.12
N ARG A 449 -15.42 12.01 -21.47
CA ARG A 449 -14.96 12.56 -20.20
C ARG A 449 -15.74 11.91 -19.06
N HIS A 450 -15.06 11.72 -17.93
CA HIS A 450 -15.60 11.06 -16.74
C HIS A 450 -15.36 11.92 -15.50
N ASP A 451 -16.40 12.00 -14.67
CA ASP A 451 -16.34 12.64 -13.37
C ASP A 451 -15.50 11.83 -12.37
N VAL A 452 -15.13 12.49 -11.28
CA VAL A 452 -14.41 11.86 -10.17
C VAL A 452 -15.42 11.40 -9.14
N HIS A 453 -15.32 10.13 -8.73
CA HIS A 453 -16.20 9.58 -7.73
C HIS A 453 -15.62 9.78 -6.32
N THR A 454 -16.47 10.10 -5.35
CA THR A 454 -16.09 10.05 -3.93
C THR A 454 -16.25 8.60 -3.45
N ILE A 455 -15.32 8.12 -2.62
CA ILE A 455 -15.49 6.83 -1.93
C ILE A 455 -16.73 6.99 -1.02
N THR A 456 -17.82 6.34 -1.36
CA THR A 456 -19.04 6.36 -0.54
C THR A 456 -18.88 5.40 0.64
N SER A 457 -18.70 5.94 1.84
CA SER A 457 -19.16 5.26 3.04
C SER A 457 -20.68 5.11 2.94
N PRO A 458 -21.28 3.96 3.29
CA PRO A 458 -22.73 3.80 3.24
C PRO A 458 -23.36 4.69 4.31
N ASN A 459 -23.75 5.89 3.91
CA ASN A 459 -24.73 6.69 4.62
C ASN A 459 -25.43 7.62 3.62
N ALA A 460 -26.45 7.09 2.97
CA ALA A 460 -27.56 7.92 2.55
C ALA A 460 -28.27 8.38 3.83
N GLN A 461 -27.80 9.48 4.43
CA GLN A 461 -28.65 10.18 5.38
C GLN A 461 -29.85 10.71 4.59
N LYS A 462 -31.04 10.17 4.91
CA LYS A 462 -32.33 10.79 4.62
C LYS A 462 -32.18 12.30 4.81
N LEU A 463 -32.45 13.06 3.75
CA LEU A 463 -32.72 14.49 3.84
C LEU A 463 -33.81 14.70 4.89
N LYS A 464 -33.43 15.07 6.11
CA LYS A 464 -34.36 15.71 7.03
C LYS A 464 -34.67 17.07 6.43
N ARG A 465 -35.92 17.25 5.97
CA ARG A 465 -36.49 18.59 5.73
C ARG A 465 -36.44 19.34 7.07
N GLY A 466 -35.40 20.15 7.24
CA GLY A 466 -35.27 21.14 8.30
C GLY A 466 -35.24 22.52 7.64
N ASN A 467 -35.99 23.46 8.22
CA ASN A 467 -36.26 24.79 7.68
C ASN A 467 -35.00 25.53 7.21
N LYS A 468 -35.10 26.14 6.02
CA LYS A 468 -34.09 27.01 5.42
C LYS A 468 -33.83 28.22 6.31
N THR A 469 -32.65 28.31 6.90
CA THR A 469 -32.02 29.60 7.22
C THR A 469 -30.99 29.91 6.14
N LYS A 470 -31.15 31.03 5.45
CA LYS A 470 -30.26 31.49 4.37
C LYS A 470 -28.85 31.73 4.91
N PRO A 471 -27.78 31.21 4.28
CA PRO A 471 -26.44 31.70 4.53
C PRO A 471 -26.18 32.94 3.64
N ASN A 472 -25.93 34.08 4.29
CA ASN A 472 -25.34 35.26 3.68
C ASN A 472 -23.86 34.98 3.40
N ASN A 473 -23.51 34.66 2.14
CA ASN A 473 -22.26 35.11 1.53
C ASN A 473 -22.30 34.92 0.00
N PRO A 474 -21.75 35.87 -0.78
CA PRO A 474 -21.93 35.92 -2.22
C PRO A 474 -21.12 34.84 -2.96
N ARG A 475 -21.72 34.25 -3.99
CA ARG A 475 -21.08 33.33 -4.93
C ARG A 475 -19.99 34.05 -5.74
N PRO A 476 -18.81 33.45 -6.00
CA PRO A 476 -17.84 34.02 -6.92
C PRO A 476 -18.34 33.86 -8.37
N ARG A 477 -18.39 34.98 -9.10
CA ARG A 477 -18.63 35.03 -10.55
C ARG A 477 -17.36 34.60 -11.32
N PRO A 478 -17.48 34.00 -12.51
CA PRO A 478 -16.34 33.64 -13.34
C PRO A 478 -15.72 34.90 -13.97
N VAL A 479 -14.40 35.08 -13.82
CA VAL A 479 -13.66 36.20 -14.40
C VAL A 479 -13.17 35.82 -15.80
N LEU A 480 -13.70 36.53 -16.80
CA LEU A 480 -13.20 36.59 -18.17
C LEU A 480 -11.87 37.34 -18.23
N SER A 481 -11.04 36.96 -19.19
CA SER A 481 -9.71 37.48 -19.49
C SER A 481 -9.68 38.96 -19.92
N SER A 482 -8.81 39.78 -19.33
CA SER A 482 -8.15 40.91 -20.02
C SER A 482 -6.95 41.50 -19.24
N SER A 483 -5.79 41.46 -19.90
CA SER A 483 -4.72 42.48 -20.03
C SER A 483 -4.49 43.57 -18.96
N ILE A 484 -3.25 43.56 -18.43
CA ILE A 484 -2.30 44.69 -18.20
C ILE A 484 -2.48 45.66 -16.99
N ARG A 485 -1.31 45.89 -16.34
CA ARG A 485 -0.81 46.98 -15.44
C ARG A 485 -0.97 46.85 -13.91
N SER A 486 0.18 46.68 -13.25
CA SER A 486 0.53 47.17 -11.90
C SER A 486 0.77 48.70 -11.94
N PRO A 487 0.96 49.46 -10.82
CA PRO A 487 1.26 49.03 -9.44
C PRO A 487 0.55 49.82 -8.30
N GLY A 488 0.75 49.38 -7.05
CA GLY A 488 0.43 50.18 -5.85
C GLY A 488 0.65 49.44 -4.54
N LEU A 489 1.65 49.90 -3.77
CA LEU A 489 1.88 49.61 -2.34
C LEU A 489 0.58 49.79 -1.52
N VAL A 490 0.39 49.00 -0.44
CA VAL A 490 0.04 49.48 0.91
C VAL A 490 0.11 48.33 1.95
N THR A 491 0.87 48.65 2.99
CA THR A 491 1.07 48.17 4.37
C THR A 491 0.43 46.90 4.97
N SER A 492 1.32 46.21 5.68
CA SER A 492 1.17 45.23 6.76
C SER A 492 0.19 45.61 7.89
N THR A 493 -0.60 44.65 8.36
CA THR A 493 -1.11 44.63 9.74
C THR A 493 -1.13 43.19 10.28
N ARG A 494 -0.48 43.01 11.44
CA ARG A 494 -0.34 41.76 12.20
C ARG A 494 -1.69 41.32 12.80
N ILE A 495 -1.98 40.02 12.76
CA ILE A 495 -2.86 39.38 13.75
C ILE A 495 -2.13 38.15 14.32
N ARG A 496 -1.85 38.22 15.63
CA ARG A 496 -1.35 37.12 16.46
C ARG A 496 -2.44 36.05 16.61
N SER A 497 -2.08 34.79 16.37
CA SER A 497 -2.88 33.63 16.81
C SER A 497 -2.00 32.63 17.57
N LYS A 498 -2.56 32.10 18.65
CA LYS A 498 -1.96 31.18 19.64
C LYS A 498 -1.62 29.80 19.02
N PRO A 499 -0.63 29.06 19.53
CA PRO A 499 -0.21 27.80 18.93
C PRO A 499 -1.17 26.66 19.35
N ALA A 500 -1.74 25.97 18.36
CA ALA A 500 -2.38 24.67 18.53
C ALA A 500 -1.33 23.57 18.31
N ALA A 501 -1.37 22.54 19.16
CA ALA A 501 -0.43 21.44 19.19
C ALA A 501 -0.43 20.63 17.88
N VAL A 502 0.75 20.48 17.28
CA VAL A 502 0.99 19.72 16.05
C VAL A 502 1.66 18.39 16.42
N MET A 503 1.09 17.28 15.97
CA MET A 503 1.65 15.93 16.11
C MET A 503 2.30 15.52 14.79
N VAL A 504 3.63 15.65 14.73
CA VAL A 504 4.46 15.21 13.60
C VAL A 504 4.56 13.69 13.60
N GLN A 505 4.03 13.03 12.56
CA GLN A 505 4.35 11.64 12.25
C GLN A 505 5.68 11.60 11.49
N SER A 506 6.58 10.69 11.89
CA SER A 506 7.94 10.59 11.36
C SER A 506 7.93 10.28 9.86
N MET A 507 8.40 11.26 9.10
CA MET A 507 8.76 11.15 7.69
C MET A 507 10.03 10.30 7.54
N THR A 508 9.94 9.20 6.80
CA THR A 508 11.03 8.71 5.96
C THR A 508 10.43 8.17 4.67
N GLY A 509 10.35 9.01 3.64
CA GLY A 509 9.94 8.56 2.31
C GLY A 509 9.30 9.61 1.40
N THR A 510 9.86 10.81 1.28
CA THR A 510 9.34 11.80 0.32
C THR A 510 10.29 12.04 -0.85
N ASN A 511 9.85 11.56 -2.01
CA ASN A 511 10.00 12.11 -3.37
C ASN A 511 10.95 13.31 -3.56
N LEU A 512 12.10 13.06 -4.17
CA LEU A 512 12.88 14.07 -4.89
C LEU A 512 12.74 13.86 -6.40
N PHE A 513 12.13 14.82 -7.11
CA PHE A 513 12.50 15.14 -8.50
C PHE A 513 12.24 16.63 -8.74
N VAL A 514 13.32 17.33 -9.12
CA VAL A 514 13.31 18.64 -9.76
C VAL A 514 13.58 18.41 -11.24
N VAL A 515 12.69 18.92 -12.10
CA VAL A 515 12.97 19.14 -13.53
C VAL A 515 13.41 20.60 -13.63
N ALA A 516 14.71 20.83 -13.82
CA ALA A 516 15.23 22.16 -14.10
C ALA A 516 14.99 22.47 -15.59
N ARG A 517 14.14 23.46 -15.87
CA ARG A 517 14.02 24.07 -17.20
C ARG A 517 14.83 25.36 -17.18
N SER A 518 15.89 25.41 -17.98
CA SER A 518 16.76 26.56 -18.14
C SER A 518 15.99 27.78 -18.69
N ARG A 519 16.20 28.95 -18.08
CA ARG A 519 16.12 30.23 -18.79
C ARG A 519 17.35 31.06 -18.46
N ARG A 520 18.14 31.32 -19.49
CA ARG A 520 19.25 32.27 -19.52
C ARG A 520 18.73 33.67 -19.15
N ARG A 521 19.45 34.38 -18.28
CA ARG A 521 19.68 35.82 -18.43
C ARG A 521 21.12 36.14 -18.06
N THR A 522 21.79 36.70 -19.05
CA THR A 522 23.10 37.32 -19.10
C THR A 522 23.21 38.54 -18.18
N ALA A 523 24.36 38.73 -17.54
CA ALA A 523 25.08 40.01 -17.51
C ALA A 523 26.50 39.79 -16.99
N ALA A 524 27.46 40.34 -17.72
CA ALA A 524 28.89 40.21 -17.54
C ALA A 524 29.46 41.22 -16.53
N ARG A 525 30.59 40.86 -15.90
CA ARG A 525 31.79 41.68 -15.63
C ARG A 525 32.78 40.79 -14.83
N ARG A 526 33.76 40.16 -15.49
CA ARG A 526 35.13 40.60 -15.82
C ARG A 526 36.10 40.69 -14.61
N ARG A 527 37.24 40.00 -14.81
CA ARG A 527 38.58 40.04 -14.17
C ARG A 527 38.76 39.00 -13.04
N SER A 528 39.40 37.85 -13.31
CA SER A 528 40.85 37.61 -13.51
C SER A 528 41.64 37.78 -12.21
N TRP A 529 42.19 36.68 -11.66
CA TRP A 529 43.62 36.50 -11.37
C TRP A 529 43.91 35.03 -10.95
N LEU A 530 45.16 34.66 -11.15
CA LEU A 530 45.76 33.33 -11.36
C LEU A 530 46.23 32.59 -10.08
N LEU A 531 46.28 31.25 -10.22
CA LEU A 531 47.31 30.25 -9.81
C LEU A 531 47.73 29.96 -8.34
N ARG A 532 47.99 28.63 -8.17
CA ARG A 532 48.90 27.88 -7.25
C ARG A 532 48.35 27.68 -5.82
N MET A 533 48.35 26.48 -5.24
CA MET A 533 49.00 25.19 -5.52
C MET A 533 48.00 24.03 -5.58
#